data_AF-A0A6D2KIU0-F1
#
_entry.id   AF-A0A6D2KIU0-F1
#
_cell.length_a   1.000
_cell.length_b   1.000
_cell.length_c   1.000
_cell.angle_alpha   90.00
_cell.angle_beta   90.00
_cell.angle_gamma   90.00
#
_symmetry.space_group_name_H-M   'P 1'
#
loop_
_entity.id
_entity.type
_entity.pdbx_description
1 polymer ?
#
loop_
_entity_poly.entity_id
_entity_poly.type
_entity_poly.pdbx_seq_one_letter_code
_entity_poly.pdbx_strand_id
1 'polypeptide(L)'
;MDVNCLLCNVGLENRDHFLFDCEASWRIWSAVARRCNITPLRSWPQSLEQMRTLSSGKLWKRLTLLAWQASIYWIWSERNGRLHRGIFTPETTIVSSIDRQIRNRIASYRDTNTVVASRLLQLWISSAP
;
A
#
# COMPACT_ATOMS: atom_id res chain seq x y z
N MET A 1 -6.71 17.89 23.34
CA MET A 1 -5.67 17.20 22.53
C MET A 1 -6.29 16.96 21.19
N ASP A 2 -5.75 17.54 20.12
CA ASP A 2 -6.35 17.42 18.79
C ASP A 2 -6.30 15.95 18.35
N VAL A 3 -7.46 15.32 18.37
CA VAL A 3 -7.69 13.92 17.94
C VAL A 3 -7.74 13.85 16.42
N ASN A 4 -7.38 14.90 15.69
CA ASN A 4 -7.50 14.93 14.24
C ASN A 4 -6.40 14.10 13.58
N CYS A 5 -6.77 13.40 12.51
CA CYS A 5 -5.87 12.58 11.72
C CYS A 5 -4.74 13.41 11.14
N LEU A 6 -3.50 12.99 11.40
CA LEU A 6 -2.31 13.73 10.94
C LEU A 6 -2.13 13.69 9.41
N LEU A 7 -2.84 12.80 8.72
CA LEU A 7 -2.80 12.73 7.26
C LEU A 7 -3.71 13.76 6.57
N CYS A 8 -4.97 13.88 6.99
CA CYS A 8 -5.97 14.74 6.34
C CYS A 8 -6.36 15.97 7.16
N ASN A 9 -6.09 15.99 8.46
CA ASN A 9 -6.50 17.02 9.41
C ASN A 9 -8.03 17.29 9.47
N VAL A 10 -8.85 16.31 9.06
CA VAL A 10 -10.33 16.44 9.01
C VAL A 10 -11.01 15.48 9.98
N GLY A 11 -10.75 14.18 9.88
CA GLY A 11 -11.42 13.16 10.67
C GLY A 11 -10.69 12.85 11.99
N LEU A 12 -11.41 12.26 12.95
CA LEU A 12 -10.79 11.72 14.16
C LEU A 12 -9.83 10.58 13.82
N GLU A 13 -8.64 10.62 14.40
CA GLU A 13 -7.62 9.61 14.22
C GLU A 13 -7.99 8.34 14.98
N ASN A 14 -8.19 7.27 14.23
CA ASN A 14 -8.22 5.90 14.70
C ASN A 14 -7.62 5.01 13.61
N ARG A 15 -7.38 3.73 13.89
CA ARG A 15 -6.77 2.81 12.94
C ARG A 15 -7.50 2.75 11.59
N ASP A 16 -8.83 2.65 11.64
CA ASP A 16 -9.65 2.42 10.45
C ASP A 16 -9.65 3.68 9.56
N HIS A 17 -9.80 4.86 10.18
CA HIS A 17 -9.63 6.14 9.52
C HIS A 17 -8.24 6.30 8.93
N PHE A 18 -7.21 6.15 9.74
CA PHE A 18 -5.84 6.37 9.34
C PHE A 18 -5.41 5.47 8.16
N LEU A 19 -5.79 4.19 8.16
CA LEU A 19 -5.33 3.24 7.14
C LEU A 19 -6.10 3.34 5.82
N PHE A 20 -7.45 3.35 5.82
CA PHE A 20 -8.21 3.23 4.57
C PHE A 20 -9.46 4.10 4.45
N ASP A 21 -9.95 4.77 5.51
CA ASP A 21 -11.06 5.73 5.36
C ASP A 21 -10.59 7.18 5.16
N CYS A 22 -9.38 7.53 5.60
CA CYS A 22 -8.76 8.82 5.37
C CYS A 22 -8.54 9.02 3.87
N GLU A 23 -8.90 10.20 3.36
CA GLU A 23 -8.82 10.48 1.94
C GLU A 23 -7.38 10.44 1.39
N ALA A 24 -6.40 10.87 2.18
CA ALA A 24 -4.99 10.79 1.80
C ALA A 24 -4.49 9.33 1.72
N SER A 25 -4.78 8.51 2.74
CA SER A 25 -4.40 7.09 2.72
C SER A 25 -5.17 6.32 1.65
N TRP A 26 -6.42 6.68 1.40
CA TRP A 26 -7.24 6.11 0.34
C TRP A 26 -6.67 6.40 -1.05
N ARG A 27 -6.19 7.62 -1.33
CA ARG A 27 -5.53 7.95 -2.60
C ARG A 27 -4.27 7.12 -2.83
N ILE A 28 -3.47 6.92 -1.78
CA ILE A 28 -2.26 6.08 -1.82
C ILE A 28 -2.65 4.63 -2.12
N TRP A 29 -3.53 4.04 -1.31
CA TRP A 29 -3.94 2.64 -1.48
C TRP A 29 -4.62 2.43 -2.82
N SER A 30 -5.51 3.33 -3.25
CA SER A 30 -6.21 3.21 -4.54
C SER A 30 -5.28 3.28 -5.74
N ALA A 31 -4.21 4.07 -5.68
CA ALA A 31 -3.19 4.09 -6.73
C ALA A 31 -2.44 2.75 -6.81
N VAL A 32 -2.08 2.18 -5.67
CA VAL A 32 -1.36 0.91 -5.59
C VAL A 32 -2.26 -0.28 -5.96
N ALA A 33 -3.49 -0.32 -5.45
CA ALA A 33 -4.48 -1.36 -5.68
C ALA A 33 -4.85 -1.52 -7.16
N ARG A 34 -4.95 -0.41 -7.91
CA ARG A 34 -5.16 -0.42 -9.37
C ARG A 34 -4.08 -1.22 -10.10
N ARG A 35 -2.83 -1.14 -9.65
CA ARG A 35 -1.70 -1.91 -10.22
C ARG A 35 -1.77 -3.40 -9.89
N CYS A 36 -2.57 -3.77 -8.90
CA CYS A 36 -2.81 -5.15 -8.50
C CYS A 36 -4.07 -5.74 -9.14
N ASN A 37 -4.73 -5.03 -10.07
CA ASN A 37 -6.00 -5.42 -10.68
C ASN A 37 -7.10 -5.72 -9.65
N ILE A 38 -7.14 -4.96 -8.56
CA ILE A 38 -8.23 -5.05 -7.57
C ILE A 38 -8.92 -3.70 -7.43
N THR A 39 -10.25 -3.74 -7.30
CA THR A 39 -11.02 -2.57 -6.84
C THR A 39 -10.90 -2.53 -5.32
N PRO A 40 -10.18 -1.56 -4.73
CA PRO A 40 -9.99 -1.54 -3.28
C PRO A 40 -11.31 -1.33 -2.55
N LEU A 41 -11.43 -1.90 -1.34
CA LEU A 41 -12.51 -1.59 -0.40
C LEU A 41 -12.01 -0.61 0.67
N ARG A 42 -12.88 0.34 1.06
CA ARG A 42 -12.62 1.28 2.17
C ARG A 42 -12.69 0.56 3.52
N SER A 43 -12.25 1.21 4.59
CA SER A 43 -12.15 0.68 5.95
C SER A 43 -11.16 -0.47 6.14
N TRP A 44 -10.64 -0.58 7.37
CA TRP A 44 -9.76 -1.69 7.75
C TRP A 44 -10.44 -3.06 7.65
N PRO A 45 -11.66 -3.29 8.19
CA PRO A 45 -12.26 -4.62 8.17
C PRO A 45 -12.54 -5.15 6.76
N GLN A 46 -13.07 -4.31 5.86
CA GLN A 46 -13.36 -4.74 4.49
C GLN A 46 -12.08 -4.96 3.68
N SER A 47 -11.07 -4.10 3.85
CA SER A 47 -9.76 -4.29 3.21
C SER A 47 -9.09 -5.59 3.66
N LEU A 48 -9.12 -5.90 4.97
CA LEU A 48 -8.59 -7.14 5.51
C LEU A 48 -9.32 -8.37 4.94
N GLU A 49 -10.65 -8.35 4.91
CA GLU A 49 -11.44 -9.45 4.37
C GLU A 49 -11.20 -9.64 2.86
N GLN A 50 -11.07 -8.55 2.12
CA GLN A 50 -10.69 -8.59 0.71
C GLN A 50 -9.35 -9.30 0.50
N MET A 51 -8.35 -9.01 1.34
CA MET A 51 -7.04 -9.66 1.24
C MET A 51 -7.09 -11.16 1.56
N ARG A 52 -7.95 -11.58 2.50
CA ARG A 52 -8.14 -13.00 2.85
C ARG A 52 -8.80 -13.78 1.73
N THR A 53 -9.80 -13.18 1.07
CA THR A 53 -10.66 -13.80 0.06
C THR A 53 -10.16 -13.63 -1.38
N LEU A 54 -8.94 -13.10 -1.59
CA LEU A 54 -8.33 -13.00 -2.92
C LEU A 54 -8.37 -14.35 -3.65
N SER A 55 -9.18 -14.39 -4.72
CA SER A 55 -9.38 -15.52 -5.63
C SER A 55 -8.46 -15.49 -6.85
N SER A 56 -7.63 -14.45 -6.98
CA SER A 56 -6.62 -14.34 -8.04
C SER A 56 -5.58 -15.47 -7.95
N GLY A 57 -4.93 -15.79 -9.08
CA GLY A 57 -3.86 -16.79 -9.11
C GLY A 57 -2.73 -16.51 -8.11
N LYS A 58 -1.99 -17.56 -7.70
CA LYS A 58 -0.98 -17.52 -6.62
C LYS A 58 -0.01 -16.32 -6.68
N LEU A 59 0.43 -15.94 -7.89
CA LEU A 59 1.35 -14.82 -8.10
C LEU A 59 0.67 -13.45 -7.87
N TRP A 60 -0.53 -13.25 -8.42
CA TRP A 60 -1.32 -12.05 -8.17
C TRP A 60 -1.64 -11.90 -6.69
N LYS A 61 -2.12 -12.97 -6.04
CA LYS A 61 -2.37 -12.96 -4.59
C LYS A 61 -1.14 -12.53 -3.80
N ARG A 62 0.03 -13.09 -4.12
CA ARG A 62 1.30 -12.70 -3.47
C ARG A 62 1.65 -11.23 -3.72
N LEU A 63 1.54 -10.76 -4.97
CA LEU A 63 1.84 -9.39 -5.34
C LEU A 63 0.92 -8.39 -4.63
N THR A 64 -0.40 -8.66 -4.62
CA THR A 64 -1.40 -7.84 -3.94
C THR A 64 -1.15 -7.75 -2.45
N LEU A 65 -0.83 -8.87 -1.78
CA LEU A 65 -0.52 -8.87 -0.36
C LEU A 65 0.76 -8.07 -0.05
N LEU A 66 1.81 -8.19 -0.87
CA LEU A 66 3.02 -7.39 -0.73
C LEU A 66 2.72 -5.89 -0.88
N ALA A 67 1.90 -5.53 -1.86
CA ALA A 67 1.54 -4.15 -2.13
C ALA A 67 0.65 -3.54 -1.03
N TRP A 68 -0.28 -4.33 -0.49
CA TRP A 68 -1.12 -3.95 0.65
C TRP A 68 -0.29 -3.73 1.92
N GLN A 69 0.61 -4.66 2.24
CA GLN A 69 1.53 -4.53 3.38
C GLN A 69 2.46 -3.31 3.25
N ALA A 70 3.03 -3.09 2.06
CA ALA A 70 3.87 -1.92 1.79
C ALA A 70 3.07 -0.61 1.93
N SER A 71 1.82 -0.58 1.47
CA SER A 71 0.93 0.59 1.62
C SER A 71 0.70 0.92 3.09
N ILE A 72 0.34 -0.08 3.91
CA ILE A 72 0.17 0.10 5.36
C ILE A 72 1.45 0.65 6.00
N TYR A 73 2.60 0.07 5.66
CA TYR A 73 3.89 0.50 6.20
C TYR A 73 4.19 1.97 5.88
N TRP A 74 4.06 2.37 4.62
CA TRP A 74 4.39 3.74 4.21
C TRP A 74 3.37 4.77 4.71
N ILE A 75 2.09 4.41 4.76
CA ILE A 75 1.04 5.23 5.38
C ILE A 75 1.41 5.47 6.86
N TRP A 76 1.70 4.40 7.61
CA TRP A 76 2.16 4.46 9.00
C TRP A 76 3.42 5.32 9.16
N SER A 77 4.41 5.13 8.29
CA SER A 77 5.65 5.90 8.33
C SER A 77 5.43 7.39 8.07
N GLU A 78 4.55 7.77 7.14
CA GLU A 78 4.23 9.17 6.85
C GLU A 78 3.58 9.83 8.07
N ARG A 79 2.59 9.20 8.70
CA ARG A 79 1.94 9.73 9.91
C ARG A 79 2.91 9.94 11.05
N ASN A 80 3.84 9.00 11.25
CA ASN A 80 4.89 9.17 12.26
C ASN A 80 5.92 10.22 11.87
N GLY A 81 6.23 10.39 10.58
CA GLY A 81 7.04 11.49 10.07
C GLY A 81 6.43 12.85 10.37
N ARG A 82 5.12 13.00 10.16
CA ARG A 82 4.37 14.20 10.52
C ARG A 82 4.37 14.45 12.03
N LEU A 83 4.09 13.41 12.83
CA LEU A 83 4.04 13.52 14.29
C LEU A 83 5.39 13.92 14.91
N HIS A 84 6.48 13.25 14.50
CA HIS A 84 7.75 13.37 15.20
C HIS A 84 8.75 14.31 14.52
N ARG A 85 8.58 14.58 13.23
CA ARG A 85 9.55 15.36 12.43
C ARG A 85 8.92 16.53 11.69
N GLY A 86 7.59 16.65 11.68
CA GLY A 86 6.89 17.67 10.89
C GLY A 86 7.13 17.56 9.38
N ILE A 87 7.46 16.37 8.88
CA ILE A 87 7.71 16.14 7.45
C ILE A 87 6.40 15.74 6.78
N PHE A 88 6.07 16.43 5.68
CA PHE A 88 4.87 16.18 4.88
C PHE A 88 5.30 15.75 3.48
N THR A 89 5.00 14.51 3.13
CA THR A 89 5.35 13.94 1.84
C THR A 89 4.11 13.90 0.93
N PRO A 90 4.21 14.33 -0.34
CA PRO A 90 3.12 14.17 -1.30
C PRO A 90 2.74 12.70 -1.48
N GLU A 91 1.44 12.41 -1.67
CA GLU A 91 0.96 11.03 -1.83
C GLU A 91 1.62 10.32 -3.02
N THR A 92 1.94 11.05 -4.09
CA THR A 92 2.63 10.53 -5.28
C THR A 92 4.05 10.05 -4.98
N THR A 93 4.76 10.76 -4.10
CA THR A 93 6.10 10.36 -3.64
C THR A 93 6.02 9.12 -2.74
N ILE A 94 4.96 9.01 -1.93
CA ILE A 94 4.70 7.80 -1.13
C ILE A 94 4.41 6.60 -2.04
N VAL A 95 3.56 6.76 -3.06
CA VAL A 95 3.28 5.72 -4.06
C VAL A 95 4.55 5.29 -4.80
N SER A 96 5.43 6.23 -5.15
CA SER A 96 6.72 5.93 -5.77
C SER A 96 7.64 5.14 -4.83
N SER A 97 7.60 5.44 -3.53
CA SER A 97 8.36 4.72 -2.51
C SER A 97 7.85 3.28 -2.33
N ILE A 98 6.53 3.08 -2.38
CA ILE A 98 5.89 1.76 -2.39
C ILE A 98 6.31 0.96 -3.64
N ASP A 99 6.27 1.57 -4.83
CA ASP A 99 6.74 0.93 -6.07
C ASP A 99 8.17 0.43 -5.95
N ARG A 100 9.08 1.29 -5.48
CA ARG A 100 10.48 0.93 -5.27
C ARG A 100 10.62 -0.19 -4.27
N GLN A 101 9.89 -0.16 -3.15
CA GLN A 101 9.94 -1.21 -2.14
C GLN A 101 9.47 -2.56 -2.71
N ILE A 102 8.41 -2.57 -3.50
CA ILE A 102 7.90 -3.79 -4.14
C ILE A 102 8.93 -4.36 -5.13
N ARG A 103 9.52 -3.52 -5.99
CA ARG A 103 10.59 -3.93 -6.91
C ARG A 103 11.79 -4.52 -6.17
N ASN A 104 12.24 -3.87 -5.10
CA ASN A 104 13.35 -4.35 -4.27
C ASN A 104 13.01 -5.68 -3.59
N ARG A 105 11.77 -5.82 -3.09
CA ARG A 105 11.32 -7.07 -2.48
C ARG A 105 11.27 -8.20 -3.50
N ILE A 106 10.76 -7.95 -4.69
CA ILE A 106 10.77 -8.93 -5.79
C ILE A 106 12.20 -9.29 -6.19
N ALA A 107 13.11 -8.31 -6.27
CA ALA A 107 14.51 -8.55 -6.58
C ALA A 107 15.19 -9.47 -5.54
N SER A 108 14.88 -9.31 -4.24
CA SER A 108 15.39 -10.20 -3.19
C SER A 108 14.95 -11.66 -3.33
N TYR A 109 13.90 -11.96 -4.10
CA TYR A 109 13.52 -13.34 -4.41
C TYR A 109 14.38 -13.97 -5.49
N ARG A 110 15.20 -13.20 -6.24
CA ARG A 110 16.06 -13.78 -7.29
C ARG A 110 17.06 -14.77 -6.73
N ASP A 111 17.57 -14.53 -5.53
CA ASP A 111 18.56 -15.40 -4.89
C ASP A 111 18.00 -16.78 -4.53
N THR A 112 16.66 -16.90 -4.39
CA THR A 112 15.99 -18.14 -3.99
C THR A 112 15.16 -18.76 -5.10
N ASN A 113 14.53 -17.95 -5.94
CA ASN A 113 13.68 -18.40 -7.03
C ASN A 113 13.58 -17.33 -8.15
N THR A 114 14.53 -17.39 -9.07
CA THR A 114 14.64 -16.48 -10.22
C THR A 114 13.38 -16.47 -11.10
N VAL A 115 12.73 -17.63 -11.30
CA VAL A 115 11.52 -17.73 -12.12
C VAL A 115 10.35 -16.97 -11.50
N VAL A 116 10.11 -17.15 -10.20
CA VAL A 116 9.04 -16.44 -9.48
C VAL A 116 9.33 -14.93 -9.45
N ALA A 117 10.57 -14.54 -9.18
CA ALA A 117 10.97 -13.14 -9.18
C ALA A 117 10.71 -12.46 -10.53
N SER A 118 11.11 -13.11 -11.63
CA SER A 118 10.88 -12.59 -12.99
C SER A 118 9.39 -12.46 -13.31
N ARG A 119 8.57 -13.47 -12.97
CA ARG A 119 7.13 -13.42 -13.21
C ARG A 119 6.43 -12.34 -12.39
N LEU A 120 6.79 -12.18 -11.10
CA LEU A 120 6.24 -11.11 -10.26
C LEU A 120 6.61 -9.72 -10.79
N LEU A 121 7.86 -9.54 -11.23
CA LEU A 121 8.32 -8.28 -11.79
C LEU A 121 7.59 -7.94 -13.10
N GLN A 122 7.39 -8.93 -13.98
CA GLN A 122 6.60 -8.77 -15.20
C GLN A 122 5.17 -8.31 -14.88
N LEU A 123 4.49 -8.95 -13.93
CA LEU A 123 3.14 -8.54 -13.51
C LEU A 123 3.11 -7.12 -12.96
N TRP A 124 4.13 -6.71 -12.21
CA TRP A 124 4.21 -5.38 -11.61
C TRP A 124 4.54 -4.26 -12.61
N ILE A 125 5.33 -4.56 -13.64
CA ILE A 125 5.68 -3.63 -14.72
C ILE A 125 4.54 -3.51 -15.73
N SER A 126 3.86 -4.61 -16.06
CA SER A 126 2.74 -4.57 -17.00
C SER A 126 1.52 -3.80 -16.47
N SER A 127 1.50 -3.53 -15.16
CA SER A 127 0.48 -2.73 -14.49
C SER A 127 1.00 -1.34 -14.07
N ALA A 128 2.14 -0.90 -14.63
CA ALA A 128 2.58 0.48 -14.49
C ALA A 128 1.61 1.43 -15.23
N PRO A 129 1.29 2.60 -14.65
CA PRO A 129 0.47 3.61 -15.33
C PRO A 129 1.16 4.18 -16.57
#